data_AF-A0A8K0G4P6-F1
#
_entry.id   AF-A0A8K0G4P6-F1
#
_cell.length_a   1.000
_cell.length_b   1.000
_cell.length_c   1.000
_cell.angle_alpha   90.00
_cell.angle_beta   90.00
_cell.angle_gamma   90.00
#
_symmetry.space_group_name_H-M   'P 1'
#
loop_
_entity.id
_entity.type
_entity.pdbx_description
1 polymer ?
#
loop_
_entity_poly.entity_id
_entity_poly.type
_entity_poly.pdbx_seq_one_letter_code
_entity_poly.pdbx_strand_id
1 'polypeptide(L)' 'NLNEKEEVLSEEFEQIRMDLLAVTKTKRKVKGCINLKNGHYMILEGVAEAVRARAGVGVLIHKEQMENHFKTTAQNGHK' A
#
# COMPACT_ATOMS: atom_id res chain seq x y z
N ASN A 1 3.98 -16.73 -0.22
CA ASN A 1 2.68 -16.04 -0.19
C ASN A 1 2.92 -14.64 0.36
N LEU A 2 2.20 -13.58 -0.05
CA LEU A 2 2.50 -12.22 0.43
C LEU A 2 2.16 -12.06 1.92
N ASN A 3 1.13 -12.77 2.39
CA ASN A 3 0.61 -12.69 3.75
C ASN A 3 1.66 -12.91 4.86
N GLU A 4 2.70 -13.70 4.61
CA GLU A 4 3.73 -14.01 5.60
C GLU A 4 4.93 -13.05 5.53
N LYS A 5 4.97 -12.17 4.53
CA LYS A 5 6.10 -11.29 4.24
C LYS A 5 5.83 -9.81 4.53
N GLU A 6 4.60 -9.47 4.93
CA GLU A 6 4.20 -8.07 5.14
C GLU A 6 4.99 -7.39 6.25
N GLU A 7 5.32 -8.12 7.32
CA GLU A 7 6.13 -7.58 8.42
C GLU A 7 7.57 -7.32 7.99
N VAL A 8 8.21 -8.32 7.36
CA VAL A 8 9.58 -8.20 6.84
C VAL A 8 9.69 -7.06 5.82
N LEU A 9 8.69 -6.93 4.94
CA LEU A 9 8.65 -5.84 3.96
C LEU A 9 8.53 -4.47 4.63
N SER A 10 7.77 -4.36 5.74
CA SER A 10 7.64 -3.10 6.47
C SER A 10 8.96 -2.71 7.16
N GLU A 11 9.66 -3.69 7.72
CA GLU A 11 10.98 -3.47 8.36
C GLU A 11 12.06 -3.08 7.34
N GLU A 12 12.14 -3.79 6.21
CA GLU A 12 13.07 -3.47 5.12
C GLU A 12 12.78 -2.07 4.54
N PHE A 13 11.51 -1.72 4.40
CA PHE A 13 11.08 -0.42 3.86
C PHE A 13 11.59 0.76 4.71
N GLU A 14 11.55 0.64 6.04
CA GLU A 14 12.12 1.62 6.96
C GLU A 14 13.65 1.69 6.88
N GLN A 15 14.31 0.53 6.86
CA GLN A 15 15.77 0.46 6.82
C GLN A 15 16.34 1.10 5.54
N ILE A 16 15.66 0.88 4.42
CA ILE A 16 16.06 1.42 3.11
C ILE A 16 15.61 2.88 2.95
N ARG A 17 14.76 3.40 3.87
CA ARG A 17 14.15 4.74 3.80
C ARG A 17 13.43 4.99 2.48
N MET A 18 12.67 4.00 2.03
CA MET A 18 11.85 4.14 0.82
C MET A 18 10.61 4.98 1.13
N ASP A 19 10.17 5.80 0.18
CA ASP A 19 8.91 6.54 0.30
C ASP A 19 7.71 5.75 -0.22
N LEU A 20 7.93 4.88 -1.21
CA LEU A 20 6.89 4.10 -1.90
C LEU A 20 7.44 2.77 -2.42
N LEU A 21 6.67 1.68 -2.25
CA LEU A 21 6.96 0.38 -2.85
C LEU A 21 5.71 -0.15 -3.56
N ALA A 22 5.83 -0.37 -4.87
CA ALA A 22 4.78 -1.00 -5.67
C ALA A 22 5.06 -2.49 -5.88
N VAL A 23 4.06 -3.33 -5.59
CA VAL A 23 4.14 -4.79 -5.72
C VAL A 23 3.11 -5.24 -6.74
N THR A 24 3.53 -6.04 -7.70
CA THR A 24 2.63 -6.67 -8.67
C THR A 24 2.47 -8.16 -8.37
N LYS A 25 1.42 -8.78 -8.93
CA LYS A 25 1.08 -10.20 -8.72
C LYS A 25 0.95 -10.54 -7.23
N THR A 26 0.22 -9.70 -6.49
CA THR A 26 -0.04 -9.90 -5.05
C THR A 26 -0.81 -11.19 -4.78
N LYS A 27 -1.59 -11.68 -5.76
CA LYS A 27 -2.45 -12.87 -5.65
C LYS A 27 -3.42 -12.75 -4.47
N ARG A 28 -3.83 -11.51 -4.15
CA ARG A 28 -4.87 -11.23 -3.16
C ARG A 28 -6.18 -10.96 -3.86
N LYS A 29 -7.27 -11.31 -3.17
CA LYS A 29 -8.65 -11.01 -3.59
C LYS A 29 -9.21 -9.75 -2.92
N VAL A 30 -8.58 -9.34 -1.83
CA VAL A 30 -8.97 -8.17 -1.06
C VAL A 30 -8.72 -6.89 -1.86
N LYS A 31 -9.63 -5.95 -1.74
CA LYS A 31 -9.46 -4.57 -2.19
C LYS A 31 -9.55 -3.65 -0.99
N GLY A 32 -8.77 -2.57 -0.99
CA GLY A 32 -8.80 -1.56 0.06
C GLY A 32 -7.45 -1.35 0.74
N CYS A 33 -7.48 -0.67 1.88
CA CYS A 33 -6.29 -0.29 2.63
C CYS A 33 -6.14 -1.18 3.87
N ILE A 34 -4.93 -1.69 4.08
CA ILE A 34 -4.55 -2.45 5.27
C ILE A 34 -3.53 -1.62 6.06
N ASN A 35 -3.77 -1.50 7.36
CA ASN A 35 -2.81 -0.92 8.29
C ASN A 35 -1.73 -1.96 8.58
N LEU A 36 -0.49 -1.63 8.25
CA LEU A 36 0.68 -2.40 8.64
C LEU A 36 1.32 -1.77 9.88
N LYS A 37 2.36 -2.42 10.42
CA LYS A 37 3.09 -1.91 11.57
C LYS A 37 3.78 -0.58 11.25
N ASN A 38 4.15 0.15 12.30
CA ASN A 38 4.94 1.37 12.22
C ASN A 38 4.37 2.45 11.27
N GLY A 39 3.04 2.62 11.25
CA GLY A 39 2.42 3.70 10.48
C GLY A 39 2.40 3.49 8.96
N HIS A 40 2.65 2.28 8.47
CA HIS A 40 2.56 1.97 7.05
C HIS A 40 1.15 1.57 6.61
N TYR A 41 0.82 1.92 5.37
CA TYR A 41 -0.39 1.48 4.68
C TYR A 41 -0.05 0.64 3.47
N MET A 42 -0.74 -0.49 3.33
CA MET A 42 -0.78 -1.23 2.08
C MET A 42 -2.13 -1.07 1.41
N ILE A 43 -2.14 -0.37 0.28
CA ILE A 43 -3.32 -0.20 -0.56
C ILE A 43 -3.31 -1.32 -1.61
N LEU A 44 -4.34 -2.15 -1.61
CA LEU A 44 -4.44 -3.33 -2.47
C LEU A 44 -5.58 -3.18 -3.47
N GLU A 45 -5.30 -3.53 -4.71
CA GLU A 45 -6.29 -3.82 -5.73
C GLU A 45 -6.16 -5.31 -6.10
N GLY A 46 -6.88 -6.14 -5.36
CA GLY A 46 -6.97 -7.58 -5.58
C GLY A 46 -7.90 -7.96 -6.72
N VAL A 47 -7.89 -9.24 -7.07
CA VAL A 47 -8.80 -9.80 -8.08
C VAL A 47 -10.18 -10.14 -7.47
N ALA A 48 -11.22 -10.20 -8.30
CA ALA A 48 -12.56 -10.56 -7.82
C ALA A 48 -12.60 -11.94 -7.13
N GLU A 49 -13.48 -12.11 -6.14
CA GLU A 49 -13.63 -13.36 -5.37
C GLU A 49 -13.90 -14.60 -6.23
N ALA A 50 -14.68 -14.46 -7.30
CA ALA A 50 -14.97 -15.55 -8.22
C ALA A 50 -13.78 -15.97 -9.10
N VAL A 51 -12.70 -15.19 -9.12
CA VAL A 51 -11.55 -15.40 -9.99
C VAL A 51 -10.40 -15.99 -9.19
N ARG A 52 -9.69 -16.98 -9.76
CA ARG A 52 -8.48 -17.53 -9.16
C ARG A 52 -7.42 -16.42 -9.02
N ALA A 53 -6.87 -16.27 -7.81
CA ALA A 53 -5.89 -15.25 -7.49
C ALA A 53 -4.54 -15.47 -8.21
N ARG A 54 -4.42 -14.92 -9.43
CA ARG A 54 -3.23 -14.97 -10.28
C ARG A 54 -2.64 -13.60 -10.60
N ALA A 55 -3.40 -12.54 -10.34
CA ALA A 55 -3.03 -11.14 -10.57
C ALA A 55 -3.22 -10.31 -9.28
N GLY A 56 -3.24 -8.98 -9.42
CA GLY A 56 -3.41 -8.03 -8.32
C GLY A 56 -2.18 -7.18 -8.10
N VAL A 57 -2.40 -5.97 -7.60
CA VAL A 57 -1.34 -4.99 -7.30
C VAL A 57 -1.50 -4.47 -5.89
N GLY A 58 -0.41 -3.95 -5.33
CA GLY A 58 -0.39 -3.30 -4.04
C GLY A 58 0.64 -2.19 -4.00
N VAL A 59 0.38 -1.17 -3.19
CA VAL A 59 1.33 -0.10 -2.91
C VAL A 59 1.48 0.01 -1.41
N LEU A 60 2.73 0.04 -0.95
CA LEU A 60 3.12 0.31 0.43
C LEU A 60 3.62 1.75 0.53
N ILE A 61 3.12 2.49 1.51
CA ILE A 61 3.47 3.89 1.77
C ILE A 61 3.38 4.19 3.27
N HIS A 62 4.25 5.06 3.79
CA HIS A 62 4.12 5.56 5.17
C HIS A 62 2.98 6.58 5.27
N LYS A 63 2.18 6.53 6.34
CA LYS A 63 1.01 7.39 6.56
C LYS A 63 1.33 8.88 6.46
N GLU A 64 2.49 9.31 6.96
CA GLU A 64 2.91 10.71 6.90
C GLU A 64 3.05 11.21 5.46
N GLN A 65 3.56 10.39 4.53
CA GLN A 65 3.70 10.76 3.12
C GLN A 65 2.33 10.93 2.45
N MET A 66 1.36 10.12 2.86
CA MET A 66 -0.02 10.22 2.38
C MET A 66 -0.69 11.51 2.89
N GLU A 67 -0.62 11.77 4.19
CA GLU A 67 -1.25 12.95 4.83
C GLU A 67 -0.68 14.27 4.32
N ASN A 68 0.62 14.31 4.01
CA ASN A 68 1.27 15.50 3.46
C ASN A 68 0.75 15.83 2.04
N HIS A 69 0.33 14.85 1.25
CA HIS A 69 -0.19 15.08 -0.12
C HIS A 69 -1.66 15.53 -0.15
N PHE A 70 -2.48 15.10 0.82
CA PHE A 70 -3.89 15.51 0.90
C PHE A 70 -4.08 16.93 1.45
N LYS A 71 -3.13 17.45 2.25
CA LYS A 71 -3.17 18.85 2.71
C LYS A 71 -2.94 19.86 1.58
N THR A 72 -2.11 19.51 0.60
CA THR A 72 -1.75 20.40 -0.52
C THR A 72 -2.84 20.50 -1.59
N THR A 73 -3.66 19.47 -1.75
CA THR A 73 -4.77 19.46 -2.73
C THR A 73 -6.00 20.22 -2.24
N ALA A 74 -6.25 20.26 -0.93
CA ALA A 74 -7.34 21.06 -0.35
C ALA A 74 -7.10 22.58 -0.39
N GLN A 75 -5.83 23.03 -0.53
CA GLN A 75 -5.48 24.46 -0.55
C GLN A 75 -5.40 25.07 -1.96
N ASN A 76 -5.47 24.26 -3.03
CA ASN A 76 -5.34 24.73 -4.42
C ASN A 76 -6.66 24.80 -5.20
N GLY A 77 -7.81 24.66 -4.53
CA GLY A 77 -9.16 24.69 -5.12
C GLY A 77 -9.84 26.06 -5.19
N HIS A 78 -9.13 27.16 -4.86
CA HIS A 78 -9.65 28.52 -5.02
C HIS A 78 -8.67 29.38 -5.82
N LYS A 79 -8.80 29.33 -7.15
CA LYS A 79 -8.58 30.48 -8.04
C LYS A 79 -9.56 30.41 -9.20
#